data_AF-A0A3D8I9Y2-F1
#
_entry.id   AF-A0A3D8I9Y2-F1
#
_cell.length_a   1.000
_cell.length_b   1.000
_cell.length_c   1.000
_cell.angle_alpha   90.00
_cell.angle_beta   90.00
_cell.angle_gamma   90.00
#
_symmetry.space_group_name_H-M   'P 1'
#
loop_
_entity.id
_entity.type
_entity.pdbx_description
1 polymer ?
#
loop_
_entity_poly.entity_id
_entity_poly.type
_entity_poly.pdbx_seq_one_letter_code
_entity_poly.pdbx_strand_id
1 'polypeptide(L)'
;MATNCPACKENTLEIREYGVCCKQYLPKKADKEYYNSGVCNFRINFEQKAFDKKLSVNDIRTLIDGGEIKNKKGDIMKMIQDPSPNDDYFTDIEWKTKNYKDF
;
A
#
# COMPACT_ATOMS: atom_id res chain seq x y z
N MET A 1 -1.26 -12.97 15.48
CA MET A 1 -1.45 -11.64 16.10
C MET A 1 -2.05 -10.73 15.05
N ALA A 2 -3.06 -9.94 15.40
CA ALA A 2 -3.58 -8.91 14.50
C ALA A 2 -2.58 -7.75 14.47
N THR A 3 -2.13 -7.34 13.28
CA THR A 3 -1.21 -6.22 13.11
C THR A 3 -1.99 -4.91 13.20
N ASN A 4 -1.52 -3.96 14.01
CA ASN A 4 -2.13 -2.63 14.08
C ASN A 4 -1.92 -1.87 12.77
N CYS A 5 -2.92 -1.08 12.38
CA CYS A 5 -2.85 -0.23 11.20
C CYS A 5 -1.79 0.86 11.44
N PRO A 6 -0.78 1.01 10.56
CA PRO A 6 0.29 1.98 10.76
C PRO A 6 -0.21 3.43 10.68
N ALA A 7 -1.31 3.68 9.97
CA ALA A 7 -1.86 5.02 9.80
C ALA A 7 -2.67 5.52 11.00
N CYS A 8 -3.65 4.73 11.46
CA CYS A 8 -4.51 5.14 12.59
C CYS A 8 -4.05 4.62 13.95
N LYS A 9 -3.20 3.59 14.01
CA LYS A 9 -2.65 2.96 15.22
C LYS A 9 -3.68 2.37 16.21
N GLU A 10 -4.97 2.59 16.00
CA GLU A 10 -6.07 2.13 16.84
C GLU A 10 -6.72 0.82 16.35
N ASN A 11 -6.85 0.66 15.04
CA ASN A 11 -7.55 -0.45 14.44
C ASN A 11 -6.57 -1.47 13.83
N THR A 12 -7.03 -2.71 13.65
CA THR A 12 -6.22 -3.77 13.06
C THR A 12 -6.31 -3.77 11.54
N LEU A 13 -5.29 -4.35 10.91
CA LEU A 13 -5.31 -4.68 9.49
C LEU A 13 -6.09 -5.97 9.25
N GLU A 14 -6.70 -6.05 8.09
CA GLU A 14 -7.35 -7.25 7.58
C GLU A 14 -6.98 -7.51 6.13
N ILE A 15 -7.02 -8.77 5.74
CA ILE A 15 -6.80 -9.21 4.37
C ILE A 15 -8.16 -9.29 3.69
N ARG A 16 -8.28 -8.64 2.54
CA ARG A 16 -9.43 -8.71 1.64
C ARG A 16 -8.98 -9.25 0.28
N GLU A 17 -9.93 -9.54 -0.60
CA GLU A 17 -9.65 -10.10 -1.93
C GLU A 17 -8.68 -9.26 -2.78
N TYR A 18 -8.70 -7.93 -2.59
CA TYR A 18 -7.89 -6.99 -3.37
C TYR A 18 -6.60 -6.55 -2.69
N GLY A 19 -6.38 -6.87 -1.41
CA GLY A 19 -5.20 -6.39 -0.68
C GLY A 19 -5.33 -6.48 0.83
N VAL A 20 -4.51 -5.67 1.51
CA VAL A 20 -4.56 -5.51 2.97
C VAL A 20 -4.99 -4.09 3.27
N CYS A 21 -5.97 -3.92 4.15
CA CYS A 21 -6.46 -2.61 4.54
C CYS A 21 -6.75 -2.53 6.03
N CYS A 22 -6.92 -1.30 6.53
CA CYS A 22 -7.47 -1.10 7.86
C CYS A 22 -8.90 -1.65 7.93
N LYS A 23 -9.29 -2.23 9.07
CA LYS A 23 -10.67 -2.67 9.32
C LYS A 23 -11.70 -1.53 9.17
N GLN A 24 -11.28 -0.29 9.39
CA GLN A 24 -12.09 0.92 9.20
C GLN A 24 -12.01 1.50 7.77
N TYR A 25 -11.40 0.78 6.83
CA TYR A 25 -11.53 1.09 5.41
C TYR A 25 -12.85 0.49 4.90
N LEU A 26 -13.89 1.30 4.79
CA LEU A 26 -15.25 0.90 4.41
C LEU A 26 -15.62 1.53 3.06
N PRO A 27 -15.05 1.02 1.94
CA PRO A 27 -15.33 1.55 0.62
C PRO A 27 -16.80 1.33 0.27
N LYS A 28 -17.46 2.39 -0.16
CA LYS A 28 -18.82 2.38 -0.69
C LYS A 28 -18.81 2.96 -2.09
N LYS A 29 -19.78 2.53 -2.88
CA LYS A 29 -20.05 3.08 -4.21
C LYS A 29 -21.31 3.94 -4.11
N ALA A 30 -21.20 5.22 -4.45
CA ALA A 30 -22.34 6.08 -4.70
C ALA A 30 -22.26 6.50 -6.18
N ASP A 31 -23.36 6.28 -6.90
CA ASP A 31 -23.45 6.52 -8.34
C ASP A 31 -22.31 5.84 -9.13
N LYS A 32 -21.31 6.62 -9.55
CA LYS A 32 -20.17 6.19 -10.35
C LYS A 32 -18.83 6.29 -9.61
N GLU A 33 -18.83 6.76 -8.37
CA GLU A 33 -17.63 7.02 -7.59
C GLU A 33 -17.53 6.09 -6.39
N TYR A 34 -16.29 5.70 -6.07
CA TYR A 34 -15.98 4.99 -4.85
C TYR A 34 -15.45 5.99 -3.81
N TYR A 35 -16.01 5.95 -2.61
CA TYR A 35 -15.54 6.73 -1.49
C TYR A 35 -15.38 5.84 -0.26
N ASN A 36 -14.44 6.18 0.62
CA ASN A 36 -14.35 5.52 1.90
C ASN A 36 -15.33 6.16 2.88
N SER A 37 -16.20 5.36 3.49
CA SER A 37 -17.16 5.81 4.51
C SER A 37 -16.69 5.57 5.94
N GLY A 38 -15.53 4.95 6.13
CA GLY A 38 -14.93 4.73 7.44
C GLY A 38 -13.88 5.79 7.79
N VAL A 39 -13.27 5.64 8.97
CA VAL A 39 -12.39 6.66 9.57
C VAL A 39 -10.90 6.53 9.18
N CYS A 40 -10.53 5.54 8.37
CA CYS A 40 -9.15 5.32 7.94
C CYS A 40 -9.06 4.81 6.50
N ASN A 41 -8.30 5.51 5.67
CA ASN A 41 -8.10 5.24 4.24
C ASN A 41 -7.03 4.17 3.94
N PHE A 42 -6.32 3.70 4.97
CA PHE A 42 -5.17 2.82 4.81
C PHE A 42 -5.52 1.55 4.05
N ARG A 43 -4.86 1.38 2.89
CA ARG A 43 -4.97 0.22 2.03
C ARG A 43 -3.70 0.04 1.21
N ILE A 44 -3.30 -1.21 1.02
CA ILE A 44 -2.27 -1.61 0.06
C ILE A 44 -2.87 -2.73 -0.79
N ASN A 45 -3.09 -2.45 -2.07
CA ASN A 45 -3.62 -3.42 -3.01
C ASN A 45 -2.55 -4.46 -3.36
N PHE A 46 -2.98 -5.70 -3.65
CA PHE A 46 -2.08 -6.71 -4.19
C PHE A 46 -1.59 -6.33 -5.58
N GLU A 47 -2.46 -5.78 -6.41
CA GLU A 47 -2.10 -5.37 -7.77
C GLU A 47 -1.46 -3.98 -7.78
N GLN A 48 -0.12 -3.93 -7.87
CA GLN A 48 0.64 -2.68 -7.94
C GLN A 48 1.11 -2.42 -9.37
N LYS A 49 0.19 -1.94 -10.21
CA LYS A 49 0.47 -1.70 -11.65
C LYS A 49 1.67 -0.77 -11.88
N ALA A 50 1.79 0.30 -11.09
CA ALA A 50 2.93 1.20 -11.18
C ALA A 50 4.24 0.46 -10.90
N PHE A 51 4.26 -0.41 -9.89
CA PHE A 51 5.44 -1.16 -9.49
C PHE A 51 5.71 -2.41 -10.33
N ASP A 52 4.82 -2.74 -11.28
CA ASP A 52 4.91 -3.92 -12.14
C ASP A 52 5.10 -5.23 -11.36
N LYS A 53 4.38 -5.35 -10.23
CA LYS A 53 4.41 -6.53 -9.37
C LYS A 53 3.05 -6.74 -8.70
N LYS A 54 2.62 -8.01 -8.64
CA LYS A 54 1.56 -8.44 -7.74
C LYS A 54 2.16 -8.79 -6.38
N LEU A 55 1.76 -8.08 -5.35
CA LEU A 55 2.21 -8.29 -3.98
C LEU A 55 1.53 -9.51 -3.35
N SER A 56 2.29 -10.26 -2.58
CA SER A 56 1.77 -11.24 -1.63
C SER A 56 1.45 -10.58 -0.29
N VAL A 57 0.74 -11.32 0.57
CA VAL A 57 0.54 -10.90 1.97
C VAL A 57 1.88 -10.71 2.70
N ASN A 58 2.88 -11.54 2.38
CA ASN A 58 4.21 -11.44 2.99
C ASN A 58 4.95 -10.19 2.51
N ASP A 59 4.86 -9.82 1.23
CA ASP A 59 5.42 -8.55 0.75
C ASP A 59 4.83 -7.35 1.51
N ILE A 60 3.51 -7.34 1.72
CA ILE A 60 2.84 -6.26 2.44
C ILE A 60 3.24 -6.24 3.91
N ARG A 61 3.42 -7.40 4.56
CA ARG A 61 3.97 -7.47 5.92
C ARG A 61 5.38 -6.88 5.98
N THR A 62 6.26 -7.27 5.04
CA THR A 62 7.61 -6.69 4.95
C THR A 62 7.55 -5.17 4.85
N LEU A 63 6.66 -4.62 4.03
CA LEU A 63 6.45 -3.18 3.94
C LEU A 63 6.03 -2.56 5.28
N ILE A 64 5.01 -3.13 5.94
CA ILE A 64 4.49 -2.64 7.23
C ILE A 64 5.55 -2.67 8.33
N ASP A 65 6.42 -3.68 8.31
CA ASP A 65 7.51 -3.85 9.26
C ASP A 65 8.70 -2.89 8.98
N GLY A 66 8.58 -2.01 7.98
CA GLY A 66 9.60 -1.02 7.60
C GLY A 66 10.64 -1.56 6.61
N GLY A 67 10.43 -2.74 6.06
CA GLY A 67 11.26 -3.31 5.01
C GLY A 67 10.93 -2.76 3.62
N GLU A 68 11.71 -3.22 2.65
CA GLU A 68 11.61 -2.82 1.25
C GLU A 68 11.36 -4.04 0.37
N ILE A 69 10.63 -3.83 -0.73
CA ILE A 69 10.45 -4.86 -1.74
C ILE A 69 11.00 -4.37 -3.09
N LYS A 70 11.58 -5.28 -3.85
CA LYS A 70 12.16 -4.98 -5.17
C LYS A 70 11.39 -5.69 -6.27
N ASN A 71 11.18 -5.01 -7.40
CA ASN A 71 10.64 -5.65 -8.61
C ASN A 71 11.76 -6.19 -9.52
N LYS A 72 11.38 -6.84 -10.63
CA LYS A 72 12.36 -7.40 -11.60
C LYS A 72 13.20 -6.34 -12.31
N LYS A 73 12.69 -5.10 -12.46
CA LYS A 73 13.40 -3.97 -13.06
C LYS A 73 14.43 -3.35 -12.10
N GLY A 74 14.30 -3.70 -10.83
CA GLY A 74 15.15 -3.24 -9.75
C GLY A 74 14.66 -1.97 -9.08
N ASP A 75 13.41 -1.56 -9.33
CA ASP A 75 12.74 -0.50 -8.58
C ASP A 75 12.42 -1.01 -7.16
N ILE A 76 12.40 -0.09 -6.20
CA ILE A 76 12.18 -0.39 -4.79
C ILE A 76 10.86 0.24 -4.36
N MET A 77 10.02 -0.51 -3.66
CA MET A 77 8.83 0.00 -3.00
C MET A 77 9.02 -0.09 -1.48
N LYS A 78 8.62 0.98 -0.79
CA LYS A 78 8.69 1.14 0.66
C LYS A 78 7.42 1.77 1.19
N MET A 79 7.18 1.67 2.50
CA MET A 79 6.13 2.44 3.16
C MET A 79 6.50 3.93 3.19
N ILE A 80 5.49 4.79 3.09
CA ILE A 80 5.65 6.21 3.45
C ILE A 80 5.89 6.29 4.97
N GLN A 81 6.80 7.16 5.39
CA GLN A 81 7.07 7.40 6.80
C GLN A 81 5.88 8.15 7.43
N ASP A 82 5.39 7.65 8.57
CA ASP A 82 4.28 8.23 9.34
C ASP A 82 3.01 8.51 8.51
N PRO A 83 2.41 7.48 7.89
CA PRO A 83 1.19 7.65 7.11
C PRO A 83 0.04 8.16 7.98
N SER A 84 -0.80 9.04 7.43
CA SER A 84 -1.99 9.57 8.08
C SER A 84 -3.24 8.76 7.69
N PRO A 85 -4.27 8.64 8.56
CA PRO A 85 -5.52 7.98 8.22
C PRO A 85 -6.24 8.57 6.99
N ASN A 86 -5.94 9.82 6.62
CA ASN A 86 -6.59 10.53 5.53
C ASN A 86 -5.80 10.52 4.22
N ASP A 87 -4.60 9.93 4.19
CA ASP A 87 -3.77 9.93 2.98
C ASP A 87 -4.38 9.08 1.86
N ASP A 88 -4.07 9.46 0.62
CA ASP A 88 -4.51 8.72 -0.58
C ASP A 88 -3.55 7.59 -0.95
N TYR A 89 -2.27 7.74 -0.59
CA TYR A 89 -1.17 6.83 -0.90
C TYR A 89 -0.40 6.49 0.37
N PHE A 90 0.07 5.25 0.47
CA PHE A 90 0.74 4.71 1.66
C PHE A 90 2.10 4.09 1.39
N THR A 91 2.48 4.01 0.12
CA THR A 91 3.75 3.44 -0.35
C THR A 91 4.40 4.40 -1.33
N ASP A 92 5.72 4.43 -1.30
CA ASP A 92 6.57 5.17 -2.25
C ASP A 92 7.33 4.19 -3.16
N ILE A 93 7.65 4.63 -4.38
CA ILE A 93 8.41 3.84 -5.35
C ILE A 93 9.66 4.62 -5.77
N GLU A 94 10.81 4.07 -5.43
CA GLU A 94 12.10 4.52 -5.92
C GLU A 94 12.43 3.81 -7.24
N TRP A 95 12.40 4.57 -8.33
CA TRP A 95 12.71 4.06 -9.66
C TRP A 95 14.22 3.90 -9.85
N LYS A 96 14.64 2.76 -10.37
CA LYS A 96 16.05 2.58 -10.75
C LYS A 96 16.39 3.56 -11.86
N THR A 97 17.31 4.48 -11.61
CA THR A 97 17.79 5.45 -12.62
C THR A 97 18.27 4.71 -13.87
N LYS A 98 17.65 4.99 -15.01
CA LYS A 98 18.14 4.53 -16.31
C LYS A 98 19.26 5.48 -16.74
N ASN A 99 20.48 4.97 -16.88
CA ASN A 99 21.55 5.73 -17.52
C ASN A 99 21.21 5.89 -19.01
N TYR A 100 20.83 7.08 -19.43
CA TYR A 100 20.61 7.44 -20.84
C TYR A 100 21.93 7.71 -21.57
N LYS A 101 22.99 6.91 -21.34
CA LYS A 101 24.29 7.09 -22.00
C LYS A 101 24.46 6.29 -23.29
N ASP A 102 23.42 5.57 -23.74
CA ASP A 102 23.44 4.73 -24.95
C ASP A 102 22.43 5.20 -26.01
N PHE A 103 22.29 6.53 -26.19
CA PHE A 103 21.66 7.13 -27.38
C PHE A 103 22.66 8.02 -28.11
#